data_AF-A0A2N2IG32-F1
#
_entry.id   AF-A0A2N2IG32-F1
#
_cell.length_a   1.000
_cell.length_b   1.000
_cell.length_c   1.000
_cell.angle_alpha   90.00
_cell.angle_beta   90.00
_cell.angle_gamma   90.00
#
_symmetry.space_group_name_H-M   'P 1'
#
loop_
_entity.id
_entity.type
_entity.pdbx_description
1 polymer ?
#
loop_
_entity_poly.entity_id
_entity_poly.type
_entity_poly.pdbx_seq_one_letter_code
_entity_poly.pdbx_strand_id
1 'polypeptide(L)'
;MTTGGGSCSSNPGAGSSGLGFLGLLMVTGAFLLSRGRRLSRLLHPRAPVLGALVAVFLLSSCQWAEYSLESPGIKVVPDAEVIPDAEPDADADVVTCIPAEETCDGEDNDCNGVVDDYWTPTDSGGLGHFSDDPFNCGHCGNICAYIHAQAVCEDGQCVMGDCHPNWYDFDDRDENGCETSCLISSGGQEICDGTDNDCNGVADDPWVPIAEGGQDGFMTDANNCGECGRICAFPNGQGSCVGGLCTLSGCNENYVDTDGLPSNGCECIVSAPDDSTCDGVDNDCSGEMDEDYAVRQCYTGMGCTDNGDGTYACQGQCTPGQTLCTGGREQCQNQVGPVVEICDGLDNDCDGTADEGFNLQIDVNHCGVCNHSCAANAPPNMRSIGCASGTCSYVCRTGFYDLDPGVPGCEYACVPTNGGIERCDDAVDNDCDGEIDEYNALTDLNNCGSCGYSCQANAPSNMDAVSCTAGSCNYVCAPSYYDYDPVTPGCETFCQVSNGGIEACDALDNDCNGVIDETFDKATDLLNCGACNYRCADNQPQFMEAVSCVAGNCQFQCLPGHYNYDGLLSNGCEYACTVTNGGVEICDNIDNDCNGTIDVNTDGTSIFQGCYTGPVGTEDVGLCHGGTQQC
;
A
#
# COMPACT_ATOMS: atom_id res chain seq x y z
N MET A 1 -48.79 18.50 -25.99
CA MET A 1 -47.52 18.93 -26.60
C MET A 1 -46.41 18.75 -25.58
N THR A 2 -45.34 18.04 -25.97
CA THR A 2 -43.94 18.16 -25.52
C THR A 2 -43.59 18.26 -24.02
N THR A 3 -42.99 17.16 -23.53
CA THR A 3 -41.75 17.01 -22.75
C THR A 3 -41.02 18.22 -22.13
N GLY A 4 -40.49 17.99 -20.92
CA GLY A 4 -39.34 18.65 -20.27
C GLY A 4 -39.68 19.01 -18.82
N GLY A 5 -39.13 18.41 -17.76
CA GLY A 5 -37.73 18.11 -17.45
C GLY A 5 -37.22 19.14 -16.43
N GLY A 6 -36.99 18.77 -15.17
CA GLY A 6 -36.55 19.73 -14.14
C GLY A 6 -36.25 19.12 -12.76
N SER A 7 -35.00 18.69 -12.62
CA SER A 7 -34.20 18.32 -11.43
C SER A 7 -34.63 18.87 -10.05
N CYS A 8 -34.53 17.98 -9.04
CA CYS A 8 -34.42 18.35 -7.62
C CYS A 8 -33.01 18.89 -7.32
N SER A 9 -32.95 19.96 -6.53
CA SER A 9 -31.73 20.56 -5.98
C SER A 9 -31.63 20.21 -4.50
N SER A 10 -30.43 19.81 -4.08
CA SER A 10 -30.06 19.56 -2.69
C SER A 10 -29.49 20.83 -2.05
N ASN A 11 -29.99 21.20 -0.86
CA ASN A 11 -29.10 21.60 0.22
C ASN A 11 -29.76 21.50 1.61
N PRO A 12 -28.97 21.24 2.67
CA PRO A 12 -29.44 20.81 3.97
C PRO A 12 -29.55 21.97 4.97
N GLY A 13 -30.45 21.85 5.94
CA GLY A 13 -30.62 22.86 6.98
C GLY A 13 -31.32 22.35 8.22
N ALA A 14 -30.49 21.99 9.20
CA ALA A 14 -30.71 22.08 10.65
C ALA A 14 -31.64 21.09 11.36
N GLY A 15 -31.12 20.53 12.45
CA GLY A 15 -31.90 20.32 13.67
C GLY A 15 -32.04 18.89 14.17
N SER A 16 -30.93 18.17 14.37
CA SER A 16 -30.95 16.89 15.09
C SER A 16 -31.18 17.09 16.60
N SER A 17 -32.21 16.43 17.12
CA SER A 17 -32.18 15.88 18.48
C SER A 17 -33.05 14.62 18.51
N GLY A 18 -32.40 13.48 18.76
CA GLY A 18 -33.03 12.16 18.67
C GLY A 18 -32.03 11.08 19.08
N LEU A 19 -31.65 11.10 20.35
CA LEU A 19 -30.97 9.99 21.00
C LEU A 19 -31.90 8.77 21.05
N GLY A 20 -31.31 7.61 20.77
CA GLY A 20 -31.79 6.34 21.33
C GLY A 20 -32.42 5.41 20.31
N PHE A 21 -31.61 4.67 19.56
CA PHE A 21 -31.87 3.25 19.20
C PHE A 21 -30.64 2.69 18.45
N LEU A 22 -29.51 2.55 19.16
CA LEU A 22 -28.32 1.84 18.65
C LEU A 22 -27.49 1.28 19.81
N GLY A 23 -28.19 0.60 20.74
CA GLY A 23 -27.61 0.06 21.97
C GLY A 23 -27.58 -1.47 22.08
N LEU A 24 -27.99 -2.23 21.06
CA LEU A 24 -28.22 -3.67 21.25
C LEU A 24 -27.70 -4.64 20.17
N LEU A 25 -26.78 -4.22 19.30
CA LEU A 25 -26.23 -5.09 18.24
C LEU A 25 -24.69 -5.04 18.09
N MET A 26 -23.97 -4.76 19.19
CA MET A 26 -22.50 -4.74 19.23
C MET A 26 -21.95 -5.39 20.51
N VAL A 27 -22.38 -6.60 20.87
CA VAL A 27 -21.80 -7.34 22.04
C VAL A 27 -21.49 -8.82 21.79
N THR A 28 -21.89 -9.45 20.68
CA THR A 28 -21.65 -10.90 20.47
C THR A 28 -20.49 -11.26 19.55
N GLY A 29 -19.84 -10.29 18.90
CA GLY A 29 -18.75 -10.55 17.93
C GLY A 29 -17.32 -10.57 18.50
N ALA A 30 -17.10 -10.12 19.74
CA ALA A 30 -15.75 -9.86 20.25
C ALA A 30 -15.24 -10.86 21.31
N PHE A 31 -15.90 -12.01 21.52
CA PHE A 31 -15.54 -12.94 22.60
C PHE A 31 -15.08 -14.34 22.19
N LEU A 32 -14.93 -14.65 20.89
CA LEU A 32 -14.55 -16.00 20.41
C LEU A 32 -13.27 -16.08 19.57
N LEU A 33 -12.44 -15.03 19.54
CA LEU A 33 -11.11 -15.07 18.89
C LEU A 33 -9.92 -14.89 19.86
N SER A 34 -10.12 -14.97 21.17
CA SER A 34 -9.04 -14.79 22.17
C SER A 34 -8.60 -16.05 22.92
N ARG A 35 -9.05 -17.26 22.54
CA ARG A 35 -8.54 -18.50 23.17
C ARG A 35 -8.24 -19.59 22.15
N GLY A 36 -6.99 -19.59 21.69
CA GLY A 36 -6.43 -20.69 20.92
C GLY A 36 -6.42 -22.00 21.71
N ARG A 37 -7.10 -23.01 21.19
CA ARG A 37 -6.81 -24.41 21.46
C ARG A 37 -7.01 -25.25 20.20
N ARG A 38 -5.93 -25.93 19.84
CA ARG A 38 -5.82 -26.97 18.82
C ARG A 38 -6.78 -28.10 19.13
N LEU A 39 -7.50 -28.58 18.12
CA LEU A 39 -8.01 -29.95 18.07
C LEU A 39 -8.03 -30.42 16.62
N SER A 40 -7.62 -31.67 16.48
CA SER A 40 -7.12 -32.29 15.27
C SER A 40 -8.20 -33.08 14.53
N ARG A 41 -7.94 -33.29 13.24
CA ARG A 41 -8.41 -34.36 12.33
C ARG A 41 -9.76 -34.20 11.60
N LEU A 42 -9.66 -34.56 10.31
CA LEU A 42 -10.67 -34.97 9.33
C LEU A 42 -11.29 -33.86 8.48
N LEU A 43 -10.73 -33.70 7.27
CA LEU A 43 -11.36 -33.04 6.13
C LEU A 43 -11.29 -34.00 4.93
N HIS A 44 -12.47 -34.40 4.45
CA HIS A 44 -12.77 -34.74 3.05
C HIS A 44 -13.73 -33.64 2.55
N PRO A 45 -13.59 -33.10 1.33
CA PRO A 45 -14.49 -32.06 0.85
C PRO A 45 -15.60 -32.65 -0.04
N ARG A 46 -16.85 -32.29 0.25
CA ARG A 46 -17.92 -32.21 -0.75
C ARG A 46 -18.62 -30.86 -0.65
N ALA A 47 -18.93 -30.38 -1.84
CA ALA A 47 -19.33 -29.07 -2.34
C ALA A 47 -20.48 -28.30 -1.64
N PRO A 48 -20.69 -27.01 -2.03
CA PRO A 48 -21.41 -25.98 -1.28
C PRO A 48 -22.76 -25.59 -1.90
N VAL A 49 -23.75 -25.17 -1.10
CA VAL A 49 -24.86 -24.30 -1.55
C VAL A 49 -25.42 -23.53 -0.33
N LEU A 50 -25.37 -22.20 -0.37
CA LEU A 50 -26.44 -21.23 -0.02
C LEU A 50 -25.80 -19.87 0.32
N GLY A 51 -25.99 -18.91 -0.57
CA GLY A 51 -25.64 -17.50 -0.37
C GLY A 51 -26.47 -16.66 -1.33
N ALA A 52 -27.69 -16.38 -0.91
CA ALA A 52 -28.73 -15.71 -1.67
C ALA A 52 -28.40 -14.24 -1.97
N LEU A 53 -28.84 -13.84 -3.17
CA LEU A 53 -29.00 -12.49 -3.69
C LEU A 53 -29.63 -11.52 -2.67
N VAL A 54 -29.05 -10.34 -2.53
CA VAL A 54 -29.72 -9.14 -2.02
C VAL A 54 -29.67 -8.08 -3.12
N ALA A 55 -30.79 -7.92 -3.82
CA ALA A 55 -31.05 -6.78 -4.69
C ALA A 55 -32.52 -6.39 -4.58
N VAL A 56 -32.73 -5.20 -4.00
CA VAL A 56 -33.75 -4.18 -4.35
C VAL A 56 -35.23 -4.58 -4.26
N PHE A 57 -35.87 -4.20 -3.16
CA PHE A 57 -37.21 -3.59 -3.17
C PHE A 57 -37.28 -2.55 -2.04
N LEU A 58 -36.97 -1.29 -2.37
CA LEU A 58 -37.39 -0.13 -1.59
C LEU A 58 -38.62 0.45 -2.29
N LEU A 59 -39.80 0.04 -1.84
CA LEU A 59 -41.02 0.80 -2.07
C LEU A 59 -41.24 1.73 -0.88
N SER A 60 -41.23 3.01 -1.19
CA SER A 60 -41.55 4.15 -0.36
C SER A 60 -42.98 4.04 0.19
N SER A 61 -43.11 4.12 1.51
CA SER A 61 -44.35 4.43 2.21
C SER A 61 -44.81 5.84 1.83
N CYS A 62 -45.86 5.95 1.01
CA CYS A 62 -46.63 7.19 0.93
C CYS A 62 -47.55 7.25 2.15
N GLN A 63 -47.30 8.23 3.02
CA GLN A 63 -48.23 8.60 4.09
C GLN A 63 -49.49 9.20 3.46
N TRP A 64 -50.61 8.83 4.06
CA TRP A 64 -51.92 9.42 3.84
C TRP A 64 -51.85 10.91 4.16
N ALA A 65 -52.26 11.74 3.20
CA ALA A 65 -52.62 13.12 3.45
C ALA A 65 -54.16 13.20 3.42
N GLU A 66 -54.76 13.48 4.58
CA GLU A 66 -56.12 14.00 4.63
C GLU A 66 -56.10 15.39 3.97
N TYR A 67 -56.91 15.55 2.93
CA TYR A 67 -57.20 16.84 2.33
C TYR A 67 -58.57 17.28 2.85
N SER A 68 -58.59 18.31 3.71
CA SER A 68 -59.81 19.08 3.98
C SER A 68 -59.94 20.12 2.87
N LEU A 69 -60.95 19.97 2.02
CA LEU A 69 -61.40 21.02 1.11
C LEU A 69 -62.23 22.02 1.91
N GLU A 70 -61.62 23.11 2.35
CA GLU A 70 -62.35 24.35 2.55
C GLU A 70 -62.69 24.95 1.18
N SER A 71 -63.95 25.30 1.00
CA SER A 71 -64.42 26.21 -0.05
C SER A 71 -65.46 27.17 0.56
N PRO A 72 -65.62 28.35 -0.06
CA PRO A 72 -65.61 29.62 0.65
C PRO A 72 -67.00 30.10 1.08
N GLY A 73 -67.12 30.52 2.33
CA GLY A 73 -68.30 31.17 2.89
C GLY A 73 -68.02 32.61 3.30
N ILE A 74 -68.57 33.52 2.50
CA ILE A 74 -68.93 34.93 2.73
C ILE A 74 -68.81 35.47 4.17
N LYS A 75 -68.21 36.67 4.28
CA LYS A 75 -68.19 37.52 5.48
C LYS A 75 -69.61 37.85 5.96
N VAL A 76 -69.90 37.43 7.19
CA VAL A 76 -70.99 37.96 8.02
C VAL A 76 -70.60 39.36 8.50
N VAL A 77 -71.51 40.32 8.35
CA VAL A 77 -71.42 41.67 8.93
C VAL A 77 -71.78 41.55 10.41
N PRO A 78 -71.03 42.17 11.35
CA PRO A 78 -71.43 42.12 12.75
C PRO A 78 -72.57 43.10 13.01
N ASP A 79 -73.46 42.65 13.86
CA ASP A 79 -74.68 43.29 14.30
C ASP A 79 -74.44 44.43 15.31
N ALA A 80 -75.52 45.21 15.47
CA ALA A 80 -75.88 46.02 16.63
C ALA A 80 -75.22 47.39 16.85
N GLU A 81 -76.06 48.42 16.80
CA GLU A 81 -76.16 49.36 17.92
C GLU A 81 -77.57 49.98 17.98
N VAL A 82 -78.41 49.45 18.88
CA VAL A 82 -79.31 50.26 19.69
C VAL A 82 -78.98 49.92 21.14
N ILE A 83 -78.52 50.92 21.91
CA ILE A 83 -78.45 50.91 23.37
C ILE A 83 -79.06 52.23 23.86
N PRO A 84 -79.74 52.20 25.03
CA PRO A 84 -80.98 52.93 25.25
C PRO A 84 -80.87 53.99 26.37
N ASP A 85 -82.05 54.47 26.72
CA ASP A 85 -82.52 54.81 28.06
C ASP A 85 -82.32 56.22 28.61
N ALA A 86 -83.48 56.70 29.09
CA ALA A 86 -83.68 57.33 30.39
C ALA A 86 -83.21 58.79 30.48
N GLU A 87 -83.99 59.74 30.99
CA GLU A 87 -85.21 59.68 31.80
C GLU A 87 -85.76 61.13 31.92
N PRO A 88 -86.82 61.40 32.69
CA PRO A 88 -87.92 62.28 32.34
C PRO A 88 -87.69 63.74 32.75
N ASP A 89 -88.55 64.63 32.26
CA ASP A 89 -89.03 65.68 33.15
C ASP A 89 -90.54 65.81 33.06
N ALA A 90 -91.14 65.79 34.24
CA ALA A 90 -92.53 65.99 34.48
C ALA A 90 -92.82 67.49 34.41
N ASP A 91 -93.80 67.88 33.63
CA ASP A 91 -95.05 68.48 34.10
C ASP A 91 -95.74 69.20 32.92
N ALA A 92 -97.04 68.99 32.85
CA ALA A 92 -98.04 69.79 32.16
C ALA A 92 -97.60 70.60 30.92
N ASP A 93 -97.98 70.14 29.74
CA ASP A 93 -98.95 70.92 28.96
C ASP A 93 -99.57 70.11 27.81
N VAL A 94 -100.85 70.39 27.59
CA VAL A 94 -101.77 69.75 26.65
C VAL A 94 -101.16 69.55 25.25
N VAL A 95 -100.96 68.29 24.82
CA VAL A 95 -100.72 67.96 23.41
C VAL A 95 -101.63 66.82 22.99
N THR A 96 -102.50 67.16 22.04
CA THR A 96 -103.48 66.30 21.37
C THR A 96 -102.78 65.23 20.53
N CYS A 97 -102.94 63.95 20.85
CA CYS A 97 -102.56 62.83 19.98
C CYS A 97 -103.42 62.89 18.70
N ILE A 98 -102.77 62.93 17.53
CA ILE A 98 -103.42 63.01 16.22
C ILE A 98 -103.33 61.62 15.61
N PRO A 99 -104.45 60.88 15.48
CA PRO A 99 -104.40 59.49 15.02
C PRO A 99 -103.77 59.36 13.61
N ALA A 100 -102.78 58.48 13.50
CA ALA A 100 -102.19 57.99 12.24
C ALA A 100 -102.42 56.47 12.10
N GLU A 101 -101.98 55.84 11.00
CA GLU A 101 -101.95 54.37 10.93
C GLU A 101 -100.79 53.82 11.77
N GLU A 102 -101.04 52.70 12.46
CA GLU A 102 -100.06 51.99 13.29
C GLU A 102 -98.90 51.40 12.49
N THR A 103 -97.70 51.48 13.07
CA THR A 103 -96.44 50.92 12.56
C THR A 103 -95.75 50.16 13.70
N CYS A 104 -95.06 49.03 13.43
CA CYS A 104 -94.27 48.33 14.47
C CYS A 104 -92.99 49.13 14.83
N ASP A 105 -93.15 50.20 15.60
CA ASP A 105 -92.08 51.10 15.99
C ASP A 105 -92.00 51.38 17.51
N GLY A 106 -92.89 50.77 18.29
CA GLY A 106 -92.92 50.86 19.75
C GLY A 106 -93.74 52.02 20.30
N GLU A 107 -94.49 52.74 19.46
CA GLU A 107 -95.39 53.83 19.84
C GLU A 107 -96.86 53.50 19.53
N ASP A 108 -97.82 54.16 20.19
CA ASP A 108 -99.28 54.03 19.94
C ASP A 108 -99.69 55.13 18.95
N ASN A 109 -99.56 54.86 17.64
CA ASN A 109 -99.67 55.85 16.57
C ASN A 109 -101.13 56.28 16.28
N ASP A 110 -102.11 55.45 16.58
CA ASP A 110 -103.55 55.66 16.39
C ASP A 110 -104.26 56.12 17.67
N CYS A 111 -103.52 56.15 18.78
CA CYS A 111 -103.91 56.68 20.08
C CYS A 111 -105.02 55.87 20.76
N ASN A 112 -105.15 54.57 20.47
CA ASN A 112 -106.20 53.70 21.02
C ASN A 112 -105.84 53.11 22.40
N GLY A 113 -104.59 53.25 22.85
CA GLY A 113 -104.07 52.76 24.12
C GLY A 113 -103.32 51.43 24.04
N VAL A 114 -103.08 50.88 22.85
CA VAL A 114 -102.30 49.67 22.59
C VAL A 114 -101.17 50.02 21.63
N VAL A 115 -99.93 49.73 22.01
CA VAL A 115 -98.74 50.00 21.20
C VAL A 115 -98.58 48.90 20.14
N ASP A 116 -98.29 49.30 18.89
CA ASP A 116 -98.00 48.42 17.74
C ASP A 116 -99.10 47.41 17.36
N ASP A 117 -100.39 47.76 17.50
CA ASP A 117 -101.50 46.91 17.08
C ASP A 117 -101.94 47.21 15.64
N TYR A 118 -101.16 46.73 14.68
CA TYR A 118 -101.47 46.84 13.24
C TYR A 118 -102.84 46.22 12.88
N TRP A 119 -103.89 47.02 13.01
CA TRP A 119 -105.24 46.98 12.45
C TRP A 119 -105.99 45.63 12.37
N THR A 120 -107.12 45.49 13.09
CA THR A 120 -108.38 44.93 12.54
C THR A 120 -109.64 45.40 13.31
N PRO A 121 -110.84 45.56 12.69
CA PRO A 121 -112.03 46.08 13.37
C PRO A 121 -112.53 45.16 14.49
N THR A 122 -112.60 45.72 15.70
CA THR A 122 -112.85 45.07 16.98
C THR A 122 -114.33 45.06 17.36
N ASP A 123 -115.16 44.27 16.70
CA ASP A 123 -116.43 43.90 17.35
C ASP A 123 -116.19 42.90 18.51
N SER A 124 -115.00 42.26 18.66
CA SER A 124 -114.69 41.33 19.79
C SER A 124 -113.21 40.90 19.99
N GLY A 125 -112.19 41.77 19.89
CA GLY A 125 -110.80 41.46 20.35
C GLY A 125 -109.85 40.86 19.29
N GLY A 126 -109.09 41.74 18.62
CA GLY A 126 -108.20 41.41 17.49
C GLY A 126 -106.97 40.55 17.85
N LEU A 127 -106.64 39.61 16.96
CA LEU A 127 -105.46 38.73 16.91
C LEU A 127 -105.18 38.35 15.43
N GLY A 128 -104.93 39.28 14.53
CA GLY A 128 -104.63 38.93 13.13
C GLY A 128 -103.54 39.85 12.59
N HIS A 129 -102.28 39.42 12.43
CA HIS A 129 -101.83 38.42 11.47
C HIS A 129 -100.60 37.60 11.96
N PHE A 130 -100.33 37.57 13.27
CA PHE A 130 -99.20 36.80 13.81
C PHE A 130 -99.35 35.29 13.68
N SER A 131 -100.52 34.77 13.32
CA SER A 131 -100.74 33.34 13.12
C SER A 131 -100.34 32.83 11.73
N ASP A 132 -100.25 33.71 10.73
CA ASP A 132 -100.15 33.32 9.32
C ASP A 132 -99.24 34.23 8.46
N ASP A 133 -98.65 35.29 9.02
CA ASP A 133 -97.66 36.13 8.33
C ASP A 133 -96.22 35.59 8.51
N PRO A 134 -95.55 35.10 7.45
CA PRO A 134 -94.18 34.61 7.52
C PRO A 134 -93.15 35.68 7.90
N PHE A 135 -93.47 36.97 7.82
CA PHE A 135 -92.54 38.05 8.21
C PHE A 135 -92.74 38.53 9.65
N ASN A 136 -93.84 38.13 10.30
CA ASN A 136 -94.20 38.51 11.66
C ASN A 136 -94.78 37.32 12.44
N CYS A 137 -94.21 36.13 12.31
CA CYS A 137 -94.83 34.91 12.80
C CYS A 137 -94.77 34.79 14.33
N GLY A 138 -95.90 34.78 15.02
CA GLY A 138 -96.03 34.70 16.48
C GLY A 138 -95.78 36.03 17.21
N HIS A 139 -94.92 36.90 16.67
CA HIS A 139 -94.71 38.27 17.13
C HIS A 139 -94.12 39.15 16.01
N CYS A 140 -94.22 40.48 16.17
CA CYS A 140 -93.67 41.41 15.19
C CYS A 140 -92.16 41.17 14.99
N GLY A 141 -91.71 41.16 13.73
CA GLY A 141 -90.30 40.98 13.35
C GLY A 141 -89.78 39.53 13.33
N ASN A 142 -90.58 38.51 13.66
CA ASN A 142 -90.16 37.12 13.53
C ASN A 142 -90.32 36.62 12.09
N ILE A 143 -89.23 36.55 11.34
CA ILE A 143 -89.25 36.14 9.93
C ILE A 143 -88.94 34.64 9.82
N CYS A 144 -89.87 33.87 9.25
CA CYS A 144 -89.65 32.48 8.89
C CYS A 144 -88.79 32.38 7.63
N ALA A 145 -87.68 31.63 7.70
CA ALA A 145 -86.81 31.36 6.56
C ALA A 145 -86.16 29.99 6.67
N TYR A 146 -86.26 29.18 5.61
CA TYR A 146 -85.64 27.86 5.48
C TYR A 146 -84.76 27.82 4.22
N ILE A 147 -83.62 27.13 4.29
CA ILE A 147 -82.67 27.05 3.17
C ILE A 147 -83.27 26.17 2.06
N HIS A 148 -83.51 26.74 0.89
CA HIS A 148 -84.12 26.08 -0.28
C HIS A 148 -85.49 25.41 -0.03
N ALA A 149 -86.25 25.88 0.96
CA ALA A 149 -87.62 25.45 1.19
C ALA A 149 -88.55 26.67 1.33
N GLN A 150 -89.84 26.46 1.09
CA GLN A 150 -90.84 27.50 1.33
C GLN A 150 -90.98 27.75 2.85
N ALA A 151 -91.04 29.01 3.27
CA ALA A 151 -91.27 29.35 4.69
C ALA A 151 -92.73 29.70 4.92
N VAL A 152 -93.37 29.01 5.88
CA VAL A 152 -94.78 29.19 6.22
C VAL A 152 -94.91 29.54 7.70
N CYS A 153 -95.82 30.46 8.01
CA CYS A 153 -96.25 30.71 9.38
C CYS A 153 -97.60 30.02 9.60
N GLU A 154 -97.66 29.11 10.57
CA GLU A 154 -98.90 28.40 10.92
C GLU A 154 -99.09 28.46 12.44
N ASP A 155 -100.25 28.98 12.87
CA ASP A 155 -100.60 29.21 14.29
C ASP A 155 -99.53 29.99 15.09
N GLY A 156 -98.76 30.84 14.40
CA GLY A 156 -97.72 31.68 15.01
C GLY A 156 -96.39 30.97 15.26
N GLN A 157 -96.18 29.81 14.63
CA GLN A 157 -94.89 29.13 14.57
C GLN A 157 -94.38 29.04 13.13
N CYS A 158 -93.08 29.20 12.94
CA CYS A 158 -92.45 28.95 11.65
C CYS A 158 -92.40 27.44 11.39
N VAL A 159 -92.91 27.03 10.23
CA VAL A 159 -92.86 25.65 9.74
C VAL A 159 -92.25 25.62 8.34
N MET A 160 -91.48 24.56 8.05
CA MET A 160 -90.90 24.34 6.71
C MET A 160 -92.00 23.82 5.78
N GLY A 161 -92.23 24.51 4.67
CA GLY A 161 -93.06 24.05 3.57
C GLY A 161 -92.27 23.22 2.56
N ASP A 162 -92.84 23.00 1.38
CA ASP A 162 -92.20 22.18 0.34
C ASP A 162 -90.79 22.68 -0.03
N CYS A 163 -89.88 21.75 -0.28
CA CYS A 163 -88.58 22.06 -0.88
C CYS A 163 -88.76 22.77 -2.23
N HIS A 164 -87.84 23.70 -2.52
CA HIS A 164 -87.74 24.31 -3.83
C HIS A 164 -87.37 23.26 -4.89
N PRO A 165 -87.77 23.45 -6.16
CA PRO A 165 -87.50 22.47 -7.21
C PRO A 165 -86.03 22.04 -7.29
N ASN A 166 -85.80 20.73 -7.37
CA ASN A 166 -84.50 20.05 -7.39
C ASN A 166 -83.72 20.05 -6.07
N TRP A 167 -84.31 20.50 -4.97
CA TRP A 167 -83.76 20.36 -3.63
C TRP A 167 -84.57 19.34 -2.85
N TYR A 168 -83.89 18.52 -2.06
CA TYR A 168 -84.46 17.45 -1.27
C TYR A 168 -83.87 17.51 0.14
N ASP A 169 -84.74 17.31 1.13
CA ASP A 169 -84.35 17.04 2.51
C ASP A 169 -84.13 15.52 2.62
N PHE A 170 -82.86 15.11 2.72
CA PHE A 170 -82.49 13.70 2.80
C PHE A 170 -82.43 13.17 4.24
N ASP A 171 -82.43 14.05 5.24
CA ASP A 171 -82.34 13.66 6.65
C ASP A 171 -83.60 13.97 7.48
N ASP A 172 -84.63 14.53 6.85
CA ASP A 172 -85.97 14.81 7.37
C ASP A 172 -85.92 15.75 8.59
N ARG A 173 -85.04 16.76 8.51
CA ARG A 173 -84.80 17.75 9.57
C ARG A 173 -85.05 19.16 9.07
N ASP A 174 -86.24 19.65 9.41
CA ASP A 174 -86.71 21.00 9.12
C ASP A 174 -85.73 22.10 9.55
N GLU A 175 -84.85 21.88 10.53
CA GLU A 175 -83.94 22.92 11.03
C GLU A 175 -82.83 23.32 10.05
N ASN A 176 -82.47 22.45 9.09
CA ASN A 176 -81.42 22.70 8.10
C ASN A 176 -81.95 23.01 6.68
N GLY A 177 -83.24 22.85 6.43
CA GLY A 177 -83.87 23.15 5.15
C GLY A 177 -83.91 21.95 4.21
N CYS A 178 -83.73 22.19 2.91
CA CYS A 178 -83.52 21.14 1.91
C CYS A 178 -82.08 21.28 1.39
N GLU A 179 -81.19 20.41 1.85
CA GLU A 179 -79.73 20.66 1.83
C GLU A 179 -79.07 20.24 0.53
N THR A 180 -79.70 19.33 -0.21
CA THR A 180 -79.02 18.67 -1.33
C THR A 180 -79.81 18.81 -2.61
N SER A 181 -79.10 19.18 -3.68
CA SER A 181 -79.67 19.18 -5.02
C SER A 181 -79.39 17.84 -5.71
N CYS A 182 -80.43 17.18 -6.24
CA CYS A 182 -80.29 15.98 -7.06
C CYS A 182 -81.01 16.17 -8.41
N LEU A 183 -80.44 15.59 -9.47
CA LEU A 183 -80.98 15.65 -10.82
C LEU A 183 -81.50 14.27 -11.21
N ILE A 184 -82.82 14.13 -11.29
CA ILE A 184 -83.44 12.92 -11.83
C ILE A 184 -82.89 12.70 -13.24
N SER A 185 -82.15 11.60 -13.39
CA SER A 185 -81.52 11.18 -14.63
C SER A 185 -82.07 9.79 -15.00
N SER A 186 -81.88 9.35 -16.24
CA SER A 186 -82.36 8.03 -16.70
C SER A 186 -83.86 7.74 -16.48
N GLY A 187 -84.69 8.78 -16.32
CA GLY A 187 -86.13 8.65 -16.08
C GLY A 187 -86.53 8.36 -14.63
N GLY A 188 -85.63 8.55 -13.66
CA GLY A 188 -85.86 8.19 -12.25
C GLY A 188 -85.78 6.70 -12.00
N GLN A 189 -84.97 6.02 -12.82
CA GLN A 189 -84.66 4.61 -12.68
C GLN A 189 -83.15 4.51 -12.57
N GLU A 190 -82.69 3.84 -11.53
CA GLU A 190 -81.27 3.55 -11.34
C GLU A 190 -80.67 2.84 -12.56
N ILE A 191 -79.40 3.12 -12.83
CA ILE A 191 -78.51 2.39 -13.74
C ILE A 191 -77.14 2.28 -13.07
N CYS A 192 -76.41 1.19 -13.31
CA CYS A 192 -75.10 0.97 -12.67
C CYS A 192 -74.00 1.89 -13.22
N ASP A 193 -74.07 3.15 -12.81
CA ASP A 193 -73.15 4.23 -13.17
C ASP A 193 -72.67 5.02 -11.94
N GLY A 194 -73.12 4.65 -10.73
CA GLY A 194 -72.73 5.28 -9.48
C GLY A 194 -73.45 6.60 -9.18
N THR A 195 -74.53 6.89 -9.91
CA THR A 195 -75.37 8.09 -9.71
C THR A 195 -76.73 7.68 -9.15
N ASP A 196 -77.20 8.40 -8.12
CA ASP A 196 -78.58 8.30 -7.62
C ASP A 196 -79.54 8.93 -8.66
N ASN A 197 -80.08 8.11 -9.55
CA ASN A 197 -80.84 8.56 -10.71
C ASN A 197 -82.30 8.91 -10.37
N ASP A 198 -82.84 8.35 -9.28
CA ASP A 198 -84.19 8.57 -8.75
C ASP A 198 -84.24 9.51 -7.53
N CYS A 199 -83.06 9.91 -7.02
CA CYS A 199 -82.87 10.87 -5.94
C CYS A 199 -83.46 10.41 -4.59
N ASN A 200 -83.39 9.11 -4.30
CA ASN A 200 -83.89 8.53 -3.04
C ASN A 200 -82.82 8.49 -1.91
N GLY A 201 -81.59 8.89 -2.20
CA GLY A 201 -80.48 8.94 -1.26
C GLY A 201 -79.54 7.73 -1.32
N VAL A 202 -79.77 6.78 -2.23
CA VAL A 202 -78.94 5.59 -2.42
C VAL A 202 -78.66 5.39 -3.91
N ALA A 203 -77.40 5.55 -4.32
CA ALA A 203 -76.99 5.26 -5.69
C ALA A 203 -77.10 3.76 -6.00
N ASP A 204 -77.61 3.44 -7.19
CA ASP A 204 -77.71 2.09 -7.75
C ASP A 204 -78.68 1.13 -7.00
N ASP A 205 -79.61 1.63 -6.16
CA ASP A 205 -80.64 0.85 -5.45
C ASP A 205 -82.08 1.25 -5.85
N PRO A 206 -83.01 0.33 -6.13
CA PRO A 206 -82.89 -1.11 -6.32
C PRO A 206 -82.87 -1.43 -7.83
N TRP A 207 -81.68 -1.62 -8.39
CA TRP A 207 -81.46 -1.75 -9.83
C TRP A 207 -81.93 -3.07 -10.47
N VAL A 208 -83.23 -3.42 -10.44
CA VAL A 208 -83.79 -4.14 -11.61
C VAL A 208 -85.31 -3.97 -11.76
N PRO A 209 -85.81 -3.46 -12.92
CA PRO A 209 -87.14 -3.79 -13.41
C PRO A 209 -87.23 -5.27 -13.79
N ILE A 210 -88.39 -5.87 -13.53
CA ILE A 210 -88.70 -7.31 -13.72
C ILE A 210 -88.41 -7.83 -15.15
N ALA A 211 -88.24 -6.95 -16.14
CA ALA A 211 -88.04 -7.29 -17.55
C ALA A 211 -86.66 -7.89 -17.89
N GLU A 212 -85.63 -7.73 -17.03
CA GLU A 212 -84.26 -8.24 -17.26
C GLU A 212 -83.77 -9.21 -16.18
N GLY A 213 -84.67 -9.96 -15.51
CA GLY A 213 -84.26 -11.01 -14.56
C GLY A 213 -84.12 -10.54 -13.11
N GLY A 214 -85.18 -9.91 -12.59
CA GLY A 214 -85.28 -9.44 -11.22
C GLY A 214 -84.86 -10.47 -10.15
N GLN A 215 -84.31 -9.97 -9.05
CA GLN A 215 -83.83 -10.66 -7.85
C GLN A 215 -82.71 -11.71 -8.02
N ASP A 216 -82.44 -12.22 -9.23
CA ASP A 216 -81.46 -13.30 -9.49
C ASP A 216 -80.29 -12.89 -10.42
N GLY A 217 -80.25 -11.65 -10.91
CA GLY A 217 -79.20 -11.15 -11.81
C GLY A 217 -77.79 -11.30 -11.22
N PHE A 218 -77.60 -10.92 -9.96
CA PHE A 218 -76.32 -11.11 -9.25
C PHE A 218 -75.94 -12.57 -9.03
N MET A 219 -76.90 -13.50 -9.11
CA MET A 219 -76.66 -14.91 -8.80
C MET A 219 -76.20 -15.73 -10.02
N THR A 220 -76.42 -15.21 -11.23
CA THR A 220 -76.22 -15.95 -12.49
C THR A 220 -75.58 -15.15 -13.63
N ASP A 221 -75.53 -13.82 -13.57
CA ASP A 221 -74.86 -12.99 -14.58
C ASP A 221 -73.34 -12.97 -14.38
N ALA A 222 -72.60 -13.47 -15.37
CA ALA A 222 -71.14 -13.50 -15.36
C ALA A 222 -70.50 -12.10 -15.47
N ASN A 223 -71.23 -11.05 -15.84
CA ASN A 223 -70.71 -9.67 -15.91
C ASN A 223 -71.00 -8.85 -14.65
N ASN A 224 -71.92 -9.32 -13.79
CA ASN A 224 -72.38 -8.63 -12.57
C ASN A 224 -72.53 -9.63 -11.42
N CYS A 225 -71.53 -10.49 -11.21
CA CYS A 225 -71.67 -11.63 -10.30
C CYS A 225 -71.48 -11.22 -8.83
N GLY A 226 -72.55 -11.26 -8.04
CA GLY A 226 -72.56 -10.93 -6.61
C GLY A 226 -72.59 -9.43 -6.30
N GLU A 227 -72.05 -8.59 -7.18
CA GLU A 227 -72.10 -7.13 -7.11
C GLU A 227 -72.03 -6.54 -8.53
N CYS A 228 -72.40 -5.27 -8.69
CA CYS A 228 -72.43 -4.67 -10.01
C CYS A 228 -71.02 -4.52 -10.60
N GLY A 229 -70.85 -4.83 -11.89
CA GLY A 229 -69.57 -4.72 -12.60
C GLY A 229 -68.55 -5.81 -12.27
N ARG A 230 -68.89 -6.77 -11.40
CA ARG A 230 -68.01 -7.92 -11.10
C ARG A 230 -68.08 -8.97 -12.21
N ILE A 231 -67.15 -8.85 -13.15
CA ILE A 231 -66.98 -9.78 -14.27
C ILE A 231 -66.21 -11.02 -13.81
N CYS A 232 -66.76 -12.20 -14.05
CA CYS A 232 -66.11 -13.49 -13.82
C CYS A 232 -65.07 -13.78 -14.92
N ALA A 233 -63.95 -13.08 -14.85
CA ALA A 233 -62.79 -13.30 -15.71
C ALA A 233 -61.73 -14.14 -14.98
N PHE A 234 -61.30 -15.23 -15.60
CA PHE A 234 -60.20 -16.06 -15.13
C PHE A 234 -59.07 -16.03 -16.17
N PRO A 235 -57.78 -15.98 -15.77
CA PRO A 235 -56.67 -16.09 -16.70
C PRO A 235 -56.78 -17.37 -17.54
N ASN A 236 -56.90 -17.22 -18.86
CA ASN A 236 -57.10 -18.30 -19.84
C ASN A 236 -58.26 -19.27 -19.53
N GLY A 237 -59.23 -18.85 -18.73
CA GLY A 237 -60.37 -19.64 -18.31
C GLY A 237 -61.70 -18.93 -18.57
N GLN A 238 -62.76 -19.70 -18.76
CA GLN A 238 -64.13 -19.22 -18.89
C GLN A 238 -64.78 -19.17 -17.51
N GLY A 239 -65.25 -17.99 -17.09
CA GLY A 239 -65.95 -17.84 -15.82
C GLY A 239 -67.46 -17.91 -15.94
N SER A 240 -68.11 -18.46 -14.92
CA SER A 240 -69.56 -18.51 -14.76
C SER A 240 -69.96 -18.02 -13.37
N CYS A 241 -71.10 -17.34 -13.25
CA CYS A 241 -71.64 -16.92 -11.98
C CYS A 241 -72.60 -17.99 -11.43
N VAL A 242 -72.26 -18.55 -10.26
CA VAL A 242 -73.10 -19.55 -9.59
C VAL A 242 -73.35 -19.09 -8.16
N GLY A 243 -74.56 -18.61 -7.90
CA GLY A 243 -74.98 -18.17 -6.57
C GLY A 243 -74.25 -16.93 -6.06
N GLY A 244 -73.90 -16.01 -6.97
CA GLY A 244 -73.18 -14.76 -6.64
C GLY A 244 -71.67 -14.91 -6.52
N LEU A 245 -71.15 -16.11 -6.79
CA LEU A 245 -69.72 -16.40 -6.79
C LEU A 245 -69.24 -16.73 -8.20
N CYS A 246 -68.14 -16.10 -8.60
CA CYS A 246 -67.46 -16.47 -9.82
C CYS A 246 -66.80 -17.84 -9.67
N THR A 247 -67.10 -18.72 -10.61
CA THR A 247 -66.58 -20.09 -10.67
C THR A 247 -65.93 -20.32 -12.04
N LEU A 248 -64.81 -21.03 -12.05
CA LEU A 248 -64.15 -21.45 -13.28
C LEU A 248 -64.99 -22.56 -13.92
N SER A 249 -65.52 -22.32 -15.11
CA SER A 249 -66.41 -23.27 -15.82
C SER A 249 -65.66 -24.17 -16.81
N GLY A 250 -64.45 -23.78 -17.20
CA GLY A 250 -63.53 -24.57 -18.02
C GLY A 250 -62.41 -23.70 -18.58
N CYS A 251 -61.41 -24.33 -19.18
CA CYS A 251 -60.29 -23.64 -19.81
C CYS A 251 -60.60 -23.21 -21.24
N ASN A 252 -59.91 -22.18 -21.70
CA ASN A 252 -59.89 -21.82 -23.11
C ASN A 252 -59.23 -22.93 -23.95
N GLU A 253 -59.44 -22.90 -25.26
CA GLU A 253 -58.88 -23.91 -26.16
C GLU A 253 -57.35 -24.04 -25.99
N ASN A 254 -56.87 -25.28 -25.84
CA ASN A 254 -55.47 -25.65 -25.55
C ASN A 254 -54.94 -25.22 -24.18
N TYR A 255 -55.76 -24.70 -23.27
CA TYR A 255 -55.36 -24.45 -21.89
C TYR A 255 -55.82 -25.56 -20.96
N VAL A 256 -55.01 -25.84 -19.93
CA VAL A 256 -55.27 -26.83 -18.89
C VAL A 256 -55.05 -26.18 -17.53
N ASP A 257 -55.99 -26.42 -16.62
CA ASP A 257 -55.88 -26.14 -15.18
C ASP A 257 -55.16 -27.33 -14.54
N THR A 258 -53.88 -27.14 -14.23
CA THR A 258 -52.99 -28.23 -13.79
C THR A 258 -53.02 -28.44 -12.28
N ASP A 259 -53.38 -27.42 -11.49
CA ASP A 259 -53.42 -27.49 -10.02
C ASP A 259 -54.84 -27.59 -9.46
N GLY A 260 -55.87 -27.39 -10.29
CA GLY A 260 -57.27 -27.44 -9.93
C GLY A 260 -57.71 -26.25 -9.06
N LEU A 261 -56.95 -25.16 -9.03
CA LEU A 261 -57.24 -23.97 -8.23
C LEU A 261 -57.93 -22.91 -9.10
N PRO A 262 -59.23 -22.67 -8.90
CA PRO A 262 -59.98 -21.70 -9.72
C PRO A 262 -59.44 -20.27 -9.63
N SER A 263 -58.64 -19.93 -8.62
CA SER A 263 -58.14 -18.57 -8.38
C SER A 263 -57.14 -18.06 -9.42
N ASN A 264 -56.37 -18.95 -10.05
CA ASN A 264 -55.31 -18.63 -11.00
C ASN A 264 -55.70 -18.98 -12.45
N GLY A 265 -56.79 -19.71 -12.64
CA GLY A 265 -57.40 -19.93 -13.95
C GLY A 265 -56.89 -21.21 -14.61
N CYS A 266 -56.38 -21.10 -15.83
CA CYS A 266 -55.77 -22.22 -16.55
C CYS A 266 -54.35 -21.83 -16.97
N GLU A 267 -53.37 -22.47 -16.35
CA GLU A 267 -52.00 -21.99 -16.28
C GLU A 267 -51.14 -22.52 -17.42
N CYS A 268 -51.48 -23.71 -17.93
CA CYS A 268 -50.66 -24.41 -18.91
C CYS A 268 -51.28 -24.36 -20.30
N ILE A 269 -50.44 -24.19 -21.33
CA ILE A 269 -50.83 -24.25 -22.74
C ILE A 269 -50.27 -25.52 -23.37
N VAL A 270 -51.14 -26.40 -23.85
CA VAL A 270 -50.74 -27.60 -24.58
C VAL A 270 -50.21 -27.16 -25.94
N SER A 271 -48.89 -27.29 -26.10
CA SER A 271 -48.15 -26.87 -27.29
C SER A 271 -47.70 -28.08 -28.14
N ALA A 272 -47.61 -29.27 -27.52
CA ALA A 272 -47.24 -30.54 -28.15
C ALA A 272 -47.98 -31.73 -27.50
N PRO A 273 -48.02 -32.92 -28.14
CA PRO A 273 -48.66 -34.10 -27.57
C PRO A 273 -47.79 -34.90 -26.58
N ASP A 274 -46.50 -34.61 -26.51
CA ASP A 274 -45.51 -35.18 -25.58
C ASP A 274 -44.47 -34.08 -25.27
N ASP A 275 -43.70 -34.25 -24.18
CA ASP A 275 -42.64 -33.32 -23.81
C ASP A 275 -41.23 -33.82 -24.20
N SER A 276 -41.07 -34.17 -25.48
CA SER A 276 -39.83 -34.74 -26.03
C SER A 276 -38.73 -33.69 -26.34
N THR A 277 -39.02 -32.42 -26.11
CA THR A 277 -38.09 -31.30 -26.33
C THR A 277 -37.50 -30.88 -24.99
N CYS A 278 -36.22 -30.48 -24.97
CA CYS A 278 -35.59 -29.96 -23.75
C CYS A 278 -35.61 -28.42 -23.78
N ASP A 279 -36.75 -27.81 -23.48
CA ASP A 279 -36.93 -26.36 -23.46
C ASP A 279 -37.41 -25.82 -22.10
N GLY A 280 -37.71 -26.70 -21.15
CA GLY A 280 -38.12 -26.36 -19.80
C GLY A 280 -39.55 -25.84 -19.76
N VAL A 281 -40.37 -26.25 -20.72
CA VAL A 281 -41.79 -25.95 -20.80
C VAL A 281 -42.55 -27.28 -20.82
N ASP A 282 -43.50 -27.42 -19.91
CA ASP A 282 -44.45 -28.55 -19.91
C ASP A 282 -45.37 -28.43 -21.14
N ASN A 283 -44.99 -29.10 -22.22
CA ASN A 283 -45.63 -28.92 -23.53
C ASN A 283 -46.92 -29.71 -23.70
N ASP A 284 -47.14 -30.74 -22.89
CA ASP A 284 -48.34 -31.58 -22.89
C ASP A 284 -49.23 -31.40 -21.64
N CYS A 285 -48.82 -30.50 -20.73
CA CYS A 285 -49.50 -30.14 -19.49
C CYS A 285 -49.69 -31.31 -18.52
N SER A 286 -48.71 -32.22 -18.45
CA SER A 286 -48.72 -33.37 -17.55
C SER A 286 -48.40 -32.99 -16.09
N GLY A 287 -47.80 -31.81 -15.87
CA GLY A 287 -47.37 -31.29 -14.58
C GLY A 287 -45.89 -31.50 -14.26
N GLU A 288 -45.15 -32.19 -15.13
CA GLU A 288 -43.68 -32.25 -15.10
C GLU A 288 -43.13 -31.52 -16.35
N MET A 289 -41.84 -31.17 -16.34
CA MET A 289 -41.20 -30.55 -17.51
C MET A 289 -40.16 -31.49 -18.09
N ASP A 290 -40.11 -31.56 -19.42
CA ASP A 290 -39.18 -32.32 -20.25
C ASP A 290 -39.11 -33.84 -19.90
N GLU A 291 -40.20 -34.45 -19.41
CA GLU A 291 -40.21 -35.82 -18.88
C GLU A 291 -40.11 -36.91 -19.93
N ASP A 292 -40.53 -36.62 -21.17
CA ASP A 292 -40.46 -37.52 -22.32
C ASP A 292 -39.16 -37.33 -23.13
N TYR A 293 -38.27 -36.45 -22.67
CA TYR A 293 -37.00 -36.19 -23.34
C TYR A 293 -36.09 -37.43 -23.35
N ALA A 294 -35.76 -37.91 -24.56
CA ALA A 294 -34.98 -39.12 -24.76
C ALA A 294 -33.49 -38.93 -24.44
N VAL A 295 -32.98 -39.72 -23.49
CA VAL A 295 -31.55 -39.76 -23.13
C VAL A 295 -30.72 -40.37 -24.27
N ARG A 296 -29.69 -39.66 -24.71
CA ARG A 296 -28.71 -40.08 -25.74
C ARG A 296 -27.28 -39.93 -25.23
N GLN A 297 -26.32 -40.57 -25.88
CA GLN A 297 -24.91 -40.30 -25.56
C GLN A 297 -24.52 -38.88 -25.98
N CYS A 298 -23.55 -38.32 -25.29
CA CYS A 298 -22.99 -37.01 -25.60
C CYS A 298 -21.51 -36.97 -25.24
N TYR A 299 -20.77 -36.05 -25.89
CA TYR A 299 -19.40 -35.74 -25.53
C TYR A 299 -19.05 -34.33 -26.03
N THR A 300 -18.41 -33.51 -25.20
CA THR A 300 -18.13 -32.09 -25.52
C THR A 300 -16.65 -31.75 -25.64
N GLY A 301 -15.74 -32.72 -25.45
CA GLY A 301 -14.28 -32.51 -25.46
C GLY A 301 -13.58 -32.93 -26.75
N MET A 302 -12.26 -32.73 -26.80
CA MET A 302 -11.37 -33.48 -27.70
C MET A 302 -11.07 -34.84 -27.03
N GLY A 303 -10.94 -35.93 -27.78
CA GLY A 303 -10.66 -37.28 -27.22
C GLY A 303 -11.69 -38.35 -27.58
N CYS A 304 -12.89 -37.97 -28.01
CA CYS A 304 -13.84 -38.87 -28.66
C CYS A 304 -14.26 -38.34 -30.02
N THR A 305 -14.47 -39.26 -30.96
CA THR A 305 -14.99 -38.97 -32.30
C THR A 305 -16.44 -39.46 -32.37
N ASP A 306 -17.33 -38.60 -32.86
CA ASP A 306 -18.73 -38.95 -33.15
C ASP A 306 -18.79 -39.85 -34.38
N ASN A 307 -19.44 -41.02 -34.24
CA ASN A 307 -19.63 -41.98 -35.32
C ASN A 307 -20.78 -41.60 -36.27
N GLY A 308 -21.55 -40.55 -35.97
CA GLY A 308 -22.68 -40.07 -36.75
C GLY A 308 -23.99 -40.83 -36.54
N ASP A 309 -23.99 -41.83 -35.66
CA ASP A 309 -25.15 -42.62 -35.24
C ASP A 309 -25.57 -42.36 -33.79
N GLY A 310 -24.98 -41.34 -33.16
CA GLY A 310 -25.19 -41.03 -31.74
C GLY A 310 -24.31 -41.85 -30.79
N THR A 311 -23.30 -42.57 -31.29
CA THR A 311 -22.26 -43.23 -30.48
C THR A 311 -20.91 -42.55 -30.63
N TYR A 312 -20.05 -42.68 -29.62
CA TYR A 312 -18.72 -42.08 -29.60
C TYR A 312 -17.62 -43.16 -29.53
N ALA A 313 -16.59 -43.00 -30.36
CA ALA A 313 -15.34 -43.75 -30.25
C ALA A 313 -14.28 -42.90 -29.55
N CYS A 314 -13.84 -43.33 -28.36
CA CYS A 314 -12.92 -42.57 -27.51
C CYS A 314 -11.52 -43.18 -27.47
N GLN A 315 -10.52 -42.33 -27.23
CA GLN A 315 -9.14 -42.71 -26.92
C GLN A 315 -8.86 -42.55 -25.42
N GLY A 316 -7.83 -43.24 -24.95
CA GLY A 316 -7.37 -43.14 -23.57
C GLY A 316 -8.45 -43.43 -22.52
N GLN A 317 -8.51 -42.57 -21.51
CA GLN A 317 -9.48 -42.64 -20.40
C GLN A 317 -10.81 -41.95 -20.71
N CYS A 318 -10.96 -41.31 -21.87
CA CYS A 318 -12.16 -40.56 -22.17
C CYS A 318 -13.35 -41.49 -22.44
N THR A 319 -14.52 -41.11 -21.91
CA THR A 319 -15.77 -41.85 -22.11
C THR A 319 -16.93 -40.89 -22.34
N PRO A 320 -17.87 -41.22 -23.24
CA PRO A 320 -19.04 -40.39 -23.46
C PRO A 320 -19.96 -40.39 -22.24
N GLY A 321 -20.65 -39.28 -22.05
CA GLY A 321 -21.70 -39.13 -21.05
C GLY A 321 -23.08 -39.46 -21.62
N GLN A 322 -24.10 -39.08 -20.85
CA GLN A 322 -25.50 -39.10 -21.27
C GLN A 322 -26.09 -37.69 -21.20
N THR A 323 -26.97 -37.37 -22.14
CA THR A 323 -27.73 -36.11 -22.10
C THR A 323 -28.68 -36.13 -20.92
N LEU A 324 -28.69 -35.04 -20.17
CA LEU A 324 -29.69 -34.76 -19.15
C LEU A 324 -30.30 -33.40 -19.46
N CYS A 325 -31.63 -33.34 -19.59
CA CYS A 325 -32.33 -32.07 -19.60
C CYS A 325 -32.45 -31.54 -18.17
N THR A 326 -31.95 -30.33 -17.90
CA THR A 326 -32.12 -29.70 -16.59
C THR A 326 -32.38 -28.21 -16.73
N GLY A 327 -33.66 -27.82 -16.60
CA GLY A 327 -34.13 -26.44 -16.72
C GLY A 327 -34.06 -25.92 -18.15
N GLY A 328 -34.55 -26.70 -19.13
CA GLY A 328 -34.61 -26.31 -20.55
C GLY A 328 -33.26 -26.22 -21.26
N ARG A 329 -32.26 -26.96 -20.77
CA ARG A 329 -30.92 -26.98 -21.34
C ARG A 329 -30.29 -28.35 -21.21
N GLU A 330 -29.89 -28.86 -22.37
CA GLU A 330 -29.20 -30.14 -22.50
C GLU A 330 -27.80 -30.05 -21.88
N GLN A 331 -27.52 -30.93 -20.92
CA GLN A 331 -26.21 -31.07 -20.31
C GLN A 331 -25.66 -32.46 -20.58
N CYS A 332 -24.36 -32.55 -20.84
CA CYS A 332 -23.70 -33.83 -20.93
C CYS A 332 -23.17 -34.26 -19.55
N GLN A 333 -23.89 -35.17 -18.89
CA GLN A 333 -23.51 -35.66 -17.57
C GLN A 333 -22.72 -36.97 -17.65
N ASN A 334 -21.85 -37.18 -16.67
CA ASN A 334 -21.01 -38.38 -16.52
C ASN A 334 -20.04 -38.67 -17.69
N GLN A 335 -19.77 -37.68 -18.55
CA GLN A 335 -18.63 -37.78 -19.48
C GLN A 335 -17.31 -37.70 -18.70
N VAL A 336 -16.30 -38.44 -19.15
CA VAL A 336 -14.90 -38.28 -18.74
C VAL A 336 -14.20 -37.60 -19.89
N GLY A 337 -13.93 -36.30 -19.74
CA GLY A 337 -13.24 -35.49 -20.74
C GLY A 337 -11.71 -35.54 -20.59
N PRO A 338 -10.99 -34.92 -21.53
CA PRO A 338 -9.53 -34.93 -21.51
C PRO A 338 -9.02 -34.06 -20.36
N VAL A 339 -8.02 -34.56 -19.65
CA VAL A 339 -7.31 -33.86 -18.58
C VAL A 339 -5.82 -33.96 -18.88
N VAL A 340 -5.04 -32.93 -18.53
CA VAL A 340 -3.58 -32.96 -18.70
C VAL A 340 -2.99 -34.28 -18.17
N GLU A 341 -2.04 -34.83 -18.92
CA GLU A 341 -1.32 -36.04 -18.54
C GLU A 341 -0.77 -35.98 -17.12
N ILE A 342 -0.90 -37.11 -16.44
CA ILE A 342 -0.14 -37.44 -15.25
C ILE A 342 0.66 -38.70 -15.56
N CYS A 343 1.86 -38.83 -15.00
CA CYS A 343 2.72 -40.01 -15.22
C CYS A 343 2.12 -41.28 -14.56
N ASP A 344 1.02 -41.82 -15.05
CA ASP A 344 0.35 -43.01 -14.54
C ASP A 344 0.27 -44.15 -15.58
N GLY A 345 0.81 -43.92 -16.78
CA GLY A 345 0.81 -44.86 -17.89
C GLY A 345 -0.52 -44.93 -18.64
N LEU A 346 -1.43 -44.00 -18.37
CA LEU A 346 -2.71 -43.85 -19.05
C LEU A 346 -2.72 -42.56 -19.86
N ASP A 347 -3.42 -42.58 -20.97
CA ASP A 347 -3.71 -41.41 -21.81
C ASP A 347 -4.88 -40.64 -21.17
N ASN A 348 -4.57 -39.62 -20.37
CA ASN A 348 -5.53 -38.81 -19.63
C ASN A 348 -6.12 -37.67 -20.47
N ASP A 349 -5.36 -37.16 -21.44
CA ASP A 349 -5.76 -36.07 -22.33
C ASP A 349 -6.38 -36.56 -23.65
N CYS A 350 -6.38 -37.88 -23.83
CA CYS A 350 -7.06 -38.64 -24.87
C CYS A 350 -6.59 -38.28 -26.28
N ASP A 351 -5.30 -37.92 -26.43
CA ASP A 351 -4.68 -37.63 -27.72
C ASP A 351 -4.16 -38.88 -28.45
N GLY A 352 -4.13 -40.03 -27.76
CA GLY A 352 -3.69 -41.33 -28.28
C GLY A 352 -2.25 -41.70 -27.90
N THR A 353 -1.55 -40.83 -27.18
CA THR A 353 -0.30 -41.14 -26.49
C THR A 353 -0.51 -41.10 -24.97
N ALA A 354 0.34 -41.79 -24.22
CA ALA A 354 0.25 -41.81 -22.76
C ALA A 354 1.53 -41.22 -22.19
N ASP A 355 1.39 -40.47 -21.11
CA ASP A 355 2.48 -39.82 -20.38
C ASP A 355 3.36 -38.90 -21.25
N GLU A 356 2.79 -38.18 -22.22
CA GLU A 356 3.50 -37.17 -23.02
C GLU A 356 3.53 -35.78 -22.35
N GLY A 357 4.24 -34.83 -22.97
CA GLY A 357 4.39 -33.47 -22.43
C GLY A 357 5.38 -33.30 -21.27
N PHE A 358 5.90 -34.38 -20.69
CA PHE A 358 6.93 -34.32 -19.65
C PHE A 358 8.34 -34.11 -20.21
N ASN A 359 9.12 -33.24 -19.58
CA ASN A 359 10.50 -33.00 -19.98
C ASN A 359 11.47 -33.96 -19.30
N LEU A 360 11.64 -35.15 -19.88
CA LEU A 360 12.50 -36.19 -19.31
C LEU A 360 14.00 -35.85 -19.30
N GLN A 361 14.41 -34.77 -19.95
CA GLN A 361 15.82 -34.42 -20.12
C GLN A 361 16.36 -33.53 -19.01
N ILE A 362 15.51 -32.67 -18.44
CA ILE A 362 15.91 -31.65 -17.46
C ILE A 362 14.95 -31.53 -16.27
N ASP A 363 13.76 -32.13 -16.31
CA ASP A 363 12.86 -32.13 -15.15
C ASP A 363 13.40 -33.07 -14.06
N VAL A 364 13.65 -32.50 -12.89
CA VAL A 364 14.16 -33.24 -11.71
C VAL A 364 13.17 -34.24 -11.14
N ASN A 365 11.88 -34.14 -11.46
CA ASN A 365 10.82 -35.05 -11.01
C ASN A 365 10.51 -36.17 -12.01
N HIS A 366 10.94 -36.03 -13.26
CA HIS A 366 10.69 -36.96 -14.36
C HIS A 366 12.00 -37.32 -15.09
N CYS A 367 13.11 -37.40 -14.38
CA CYS A 367 14.43 -37.45 -15.01
C CYS A 367 14.71 -38.82 -15.64
N GLY A 368 14.87 -38.85 -16.97
CA GLY A 368 15.08 -40.07 -17.74
C GLY A 368 13.79 -40.85 -18.01
N VAL A 369 12.93 -41.00 -17.00
CA VAL A 369 11.60 -41.63 -17.12
C VAL A 369 10.56 -40.93 -16.23
N CYS A 370 9.29 -41.16 -16.53
CA CYS A 370 8.17 -40.66 -15.74
C CYS A 370 8.27 -41.07 -14.25
N ASN A 371 7.86 -40.16 -13.36
CA ASN A 371 7.98 -40.24 -11.90
C ASN A 371 9.37 -40.57 -11.33
N HIS A 372 10.44 -40.43 -12.11
CA HIS A 372 11.80 -40.59 -11.61
C HIS A 372 12.31 -39.30 -10.97
N SER A 373 11.91 -39.08 -9.72
CA SER A 373 12.40 -37.95 -8.94
C SER A 373 13.84 -38.19 -8.48
N CYS A 374 14.75 -37.29 -8.86
CA CYS A 374 16.15 -37.35 -8.45
C CYS A 374 16.29 -37.24 -6.92
N ALA A 375 15.39 -36.51 -6.25
CA ALA A 375 15.45 -36.39 -4.79
C ALA A 375 15.06 -37.69 -4.08
N ALA A 376 14.06 -38.41 -4.60
CA ALA A 376 13.58 -39.66 -4.03
C ALA A 376 14.54 -40.84 -4.31
N ASN A 377 15.25 -40.78 -5.45
CA ASN A 377 16.19 -41.81 -5.89
C ASN A 377 17.66 -41.44 -5.61
N ALA A 378 17.91 -40.43 -4.78
CA ALA A 378 19.26 -40.03 -4.43
C ALA A 378 19.99 -41.15 -3.66
N PRO A 379 21.27 -41.44 -3.99
CA PRO A 379 22.09 -42.33 -3.19
C PRO A 379 22.23 -41.86 -1.73
N PRO A 380 22.67 -42.73 -0.81
CA PRO A 380 22.84 -42.39 0.60
C PRO A 380 23.68 -41.12 0.79
N ASN A 381 23.18 -40.23 1.66
CA ASN A 381 23.83 -38.96 2.00
C ASN A 381 24.14 -38.00 0.84
N MET A 382 23.54 -38.22 -0.33
CA MET A 382 23.59 -37.28 -1.45
C MET A 382 22.30 -36.44 -1.53
N ARG A 383 22.39 -35.30 -2.21
CA ARG A 383 21.25 -34.50 -2.64
C ARG A 383 21.33 -34.29 -4.15
N SER A 384 20.19 -34.34 -4.83
CA SER A 384 20.12 -34.02 -6.25
C SER A 384 20.37 -32.53 -6.49
N ILE A 385 21.18 -32.21 -7.50
CA ILE A 385 21.40 -30.83 -7.96
C ILE A 385 20.72 -30.52 -9.29
N GLY A 386 20.30 -31.54 -10.02
CA GLY A 386 19.60 -31.36 -11.28
C GLY A 386 19.39 -32.66 -12.04
N CYS A 387 18.71 -32.56 -13.17
CA CYS A 387 18.64 -33.57 -14.20
C CYS A 387 19.32 -33.02 -15.46
N ALA A 388 20.21 -33.80 -16.06
CA ALA A 388 20.88 -33.42 -17.29
C ALA A 388 20.92 -34.63 -18.23
N SER A 389 20.41 -34.44 -19.45
CA SER A 389 20.33 -35.49 -20.47
C SER A 389 19.61 -36.76 -19.98
N GLY A 390 18.59 -36.58 -19.12
CA GLY A 390 17.82 -37.69 -18.54
C GLY A 390 18.57 -38.49 -17.46
N THR A 391 19.66 -37.96 -16.91
CA THR A 391 20.38 -38.55 -15.78
C THR A 391 20.42 -37.59 -14.60
N CYS A 392 20.08 -38.09 -13.42
CA CYS A 392 20.14 -37.31 -12.19
C CYS A 392 21.60 -37.00 -11.81
N SER A 393 21.86 -35.74 -11.48
CA SER A 393 23.15 -35.28 -10.97
C SER A 393 23.06 -35.06 -9.47
N TYR A 394 24.10 -35.49 -8.75
CA TYR A 394 24.13 -35.50 -7.28
C TYR A 394 25.35 -34.76 -6.74
N VAL A 395 25.23 -34.26 -5.51
CA VAL A 395 26.35 -33.79 -4.69
C VAL A 395 26.16 -34.28 -3.26
N CYS A 396 27.25 -34.36 -2.49
CA CYS A 396 27.14 -34.72 -1.09
C CYS A 396 26.28 -33.74 -0.30
N ARG A 397 25.53 -34.27 0.67
CA ARG A 397 24.91 -33.46 1.71
C ARG A 397 26.01 -32.83 2.57
N THR A 398 25.68 -31.71 3.18
CA THR A 398 26.58 -31.04 4.11
C THR A 398 26.99 -31.99 5.23
N GLY A 399 28.29 -32.11 5.50
CA GLY A 399 28.83 -33.01 6.50
C GLY A 399 29.05 -34.45 6.02
N PHE A 400 28.90 -34.70 4.71
CA PHE A 400 29.23 -35.99 4.09
C PHE A 400 30.17 -35.78 2.92
N TYR A 401 31.07 -36.73 2.72
CA TYR A 401 32.13 -36.72 1.72
C TYR A 401 32.21 -38.10 1.04
N ASP A 402 32.61 -38.09 -0.23
CA ASP A 402 32.80 -39.27 -1.06
C ASP A 402 34.30 -39.58 -1.10
N LEU A 403 34.72 -40.63 -0.39
CA LEU A 403 36.12 -41.10 -0.35
C LEU A 403 36.37 -42.25 -1.32
N ASP A 404 35.32 -42.86 -1.87
CA ASP A 404 35.41 -43.97 -2.81
C ASP A 404 34.46 -43.73 -3.99
N PRO A 405 34.95 -43.09 -5.07
CA PRO A 405 34.15 -42.79 -6.25
C PRO A 405 33.53 -44.02 -6.95
N GLY A 406 33.95 -45.24 -6.57
CA GLY A 406 33.38 -46.50 -7.08
C GLY A 406 32.09 -46.93 -6.38
N VAL A 407 31.77 -46.36 -5.20
CA VAL A 407 30.58 -46.68 -4.43
C VAL A 407 29.58 -45.51 -4.54
N PRO A 408 28.32 -45.75 -4.96
CA PRO A 408 27.35 -44.68 -5.05
C PRO A 408 26.93 -44.15 -3.66
N GLY A 409 27.35 -42.93 -3.33
CA GLY A 409 26.95 -42.26 -2.09
C GLY A 409 28.03 -41.32 -1.57
N CYS A 410 27.75 -40.71 -0.43
CA CYS A 410 28.78 -40.04 0.36
C CYS A 410 28.87 -40.75 1.71
N GLU A 411 29.82 -41.67 1.81
CA GLU A 411 29.92 -42.65 2.88
C GLU A 411 30.51 -42.05 4.14
N TYR A 412 31.32 -41.00 3.99
CA TYR A 412 32.13 -40.46 5.06
C TYR A 412 31.48 -39.26 5.71
N ALA A 413 31.04 -39.42 6.96
CA ALA A 413 30.45 -38.34 7.75
C ALA A 413 31.56 -37.63 8.54
N CYS A 414 31.80 -36.35 8.22
CA CYS A 414 32.85 -35.55 8.84
C CYS A 414 32.42 -34.09 8.98
N VAL A 415 32.93 -33.40 10.00
CA VAL A 415 32.67 -31.98 10.23
C VAL A 415 34.01 -31.25 10.16
N PRO A 416 34.24 -30.44 9.11
CA PRO A 416 35.48 -29.70 9.00
C PRO A 416 35.71 -28.85 10.23
N THR A 417 36.88 -29.03 10.83
CA THR A 417 37.33 -28.31 12.02
C THR A 417 38.68 -27.67 11.70
N ASN A 418 39.17 -26.78 12.58
CA ASN A 418 40.47 -26.11 12.37
C ASN A 418 40.67 -25.39 11.01
N GLY A 419 39.59 -25.00 10.32
CA GLY A 419 39.67 -24.36 9.00
C GLY A 419 39.97 -25.30 7.82
N GLY A 420 39.82 -26.62 8.01
CA GLY A 420 40.17 -27.62 6.99
C GLY A 420 41.68 -27.86 6.89
N ILE A 421 42.39 -27.72 8.01
CA ILE A 421 43.81 -28.02 8.13
C ILE A 421 43.94 -28.96 9.31
N GLU A 422 44.61 -30.08 9.13
CA GLU A 422 44.83 -31.05 10.19
C GLU A 422 45.57 -30.46 11.39
N ARG A 423 44.99 -30.72 12.55
CA ARG A 423 45.59 -30.50 13.84
C ARG A 423 46.11 -31.82 14.34
N CYS A 424 47.42 -31.90 14.33
CA CYS A 424 48.20 -32.85 15.08
C CYS A 424 47.65 -33.23 16.48
N ASP A 425 47.38 -34.53 16.68
CA ASP A 425 47.14 -35.21 17.96
C ASP A 425 45.77 -34.88 18.61
N ASP A 426 44.76 -34.59 17.78
CA ASP A 426 43.37 -34.52 18.25
C ASP A 426 42.49 -35.70 17.78
N ALA A 427 43.04 -36.59 16.95
CA ALA A 427 42.38 -37.77 16.39
C ALA A 427 41.08 -37.43 15.64
N VAL A 428 41.00 -36.20 15.09
CA VAL A 428 39.91 -35.71 14.27
C VAL A 428 40.43 -35.41 12.89
N ASP A 429 39.81 -35.99 11.88
CA ASP A 429 39.95 -35.58 10.49
C ASP A 429 39.33 -34.19 10.31
N ASN A 430 40.17 -33.15 10.24
CA ASN A 430 39.74 -31.77 10.20
C ASN A 430 39.41 -31.29 8.78
N ASP A 431 39.97 -31.90 7.74
CA ASP A 431 39.78 -31.54 6.33
C ASP A 431 38.87 -32.51 5.53
N CYS A 432 38.49 -33.60 6.18
CA CYS A 432 37.56 -34.63 5.75
C CYS A 432 38.05 -35.48 4.55
N ASP A 433 39.35 -35.70 4.42
CA ASP A 433 39.94 -36.52 3.35
C ASP A 433 40.01 -38.03 3.65
N GLY A 434 39.67 -38.43 4.88
CA GLY A 434 39.61 -39.83 5.32
C GLY A 434 40.85 -40.33 6.05
N GLU A 435 41.92 -39.56 6.10
CA GLU A 435 43.03 -39.78 7.01
C GLU A 435 42.80 -38.99 8.32
N ILE A 436 43.55 -39.32 9.36
CA ILE A 436 43.47 -38.63 10.65
C ILE A 436 44.89 -38.24 11.06
N ASP A 437 45.04 -37.00 11.54
CA ASP A 437 46.29 -36.44 12.05
C ASP A 437 47.43 -36.44 11.00
N GLU A 438 47.13 -36.23 9.73
CA GLU A 438 48.06 -36.13 8.62
C GLU A 438 48.57 -34.68 8.48
N TYR A 439 49.75 -34.45 9.04
CA TYR A 439 50.36 -33.13 9.06
C TYR A 439 51.45 -32.99 8.00
N ASN A 440 51.69 -31.75 7.56
CA ASN A 440 52.80 -31.44 6.68
C ASN A 440 54.13 -31.44 7.46
N ALA A 441 54.69 -32.63 7.65
CA ALA A 441 55.96 -32.82 8.34
C ALA A 441 57.17 -32.19 7.63
N LEU A 442 57.04 -31.80 6.36
CA LEU A 442 58.17 -31.42 5.51
C LEU A 442 58.43 -29.92 5.48
N THR A 443 57.38 -29.11 5.57
CA THR A 443 57.47 -27.64 5.42
C THR A 443 56.72 -26.84 6.50
N ASP A 444 55.87 -27.46 7.32
CA ASP A 444 55.20 -26.75 8.40
C ASP A 444 56.18 -26.42 9.54
N LEU A 445 56.28 -25.14 9.91
CA LEU A 445 57.13 -24.68 11.01
C LEU A 445 56.68 -25.21 12.37
N ASN A 446 55.40 -25.58 12.53
CA ASN A 446 54.84 -26.01 13.82
C ASN A 446 54.78 -27.54 13.98
N ASN A 447 54.99 -28.28 12.89
CA ASN A 447 54.96 -29.75 12.86
C ASN A 447 56.18 -30.30 12.09
N CYS A 448 57.35 -29.68 12.25
CA CYS A 448 58.52 -29.97 11.41
C CYS A 448 59.19 -31.29 11.81
N GLY A 449 59.17 -32.28 10.91
CA GLY A 449 59.74 -33.61 11.11
C GLY A 449 58.94 -34.52 12.05
N SER A 450 58.22 -33.96 13.02
CA SER A 450 57.28 -34.67 13.88
C SER A 450 56.14 -33.78 14.35
N CYS A 451 55.02 -34.41 14.69
CA CYS A 451 53.80 -33.76 15.13
C CYS A 451 54.03 -32.90 16.38
N GLY A 452 53.60 -31.63 16.33
CA GLY A 452 53.79 -30.65 17.42
C GLY A 452 55.22 -30.13 17.61
N TYR A 453 56.17 -30.52 16.75
CA TYR A 453 57.53 -30.00 16.79
C TYR A 453 57.61 -28.62 16.16
N SER A 454 57.40 -27.59 16.98
CA SER A 454 57.54 -26.20 16.56
C SER A 454 59.00 -25.79 16.51
N CYS A 455 59.46 -25.36 15.33
CA CYS A 455 60.80 -24.85 15.12
C CYS A 455 61.09 -23.65 16.03
N GLN A 456 60.13 -22.72 16.17
CA GLN A 456 60.35 -21.54 17.01
C GLN A 456 60.45 -21.90 18.49
N ALA A 457 59.63 -22.86 18.97
CA ALA A 457 59.67 -23.28 20.37
C ALA A 457 60.94 -24.04 20.75
N ASN A 458 61.58 -24.68 19.76
CA ASN A 458 62.82 -25.45 19.92
C ASN A 458 64.04 -24.73 19.32
N ALA A 459 63.91 -23.43 19.02
CA ALA A 459 65.01 -22.64 18.49
C ALA A 459 66.12 -22.49 19.54
N PRO A 460 67.41 -22.60 19.14
CA PRO A 460 68.53 -22.25 20.02
C PRO A 460 68.47 -20.79 20.49
N SER A 461 69.29 -20.45 21.49
CA SER A 461 69.25 -19.11 22.10
C SER A 461 69.48 -18.01 21.07
N ASN A 462 68.59 -17.00 21.08
CA ASN A 462 68.60 -15.85 20.18
C ASN A 462 68.58 -16.19 18.67
N MET A 463 68.00 -17.33 18.32
CA MET A 463 67.71 -17.70 16.93
C MET A 463 66.21 -17.63 16.64
N ASP A 464 65.86 -17.24 15.42
CA ASP A 464 64.52 -17.31 14.87
C ASP A 464 64.44 -18.42 13.82
N ALA A 465 63.37 -19.22 13.89
CA ALA A 465 63.08 -20.23 12.89
C ALA A 465 62.56 -19.59 11.61
N VAL A 466 63.19 -19.89 10.48
CA VAL A 466 62.83 -19.28 9.18
C VAL A 466 62.05 -20.24 8.30
N SER A 467 62.39 -21.52 8.34
CA SER A 467 61.73 -22.54 7.52
C SER A 467 61.88 -23.93 8.12
N CYS A 468 60.93 -24.80 7.80
CA CYS A 468 61.12 -26.24 7.86
C CYS A 468 61.44 -26.74 6.45
N THR A 469 62.50 -27.53 6.27
CA THR A 469 62.83 -28.13 4.96
C THR A 469 63.18 -29.59 5.16
N ALA A 470 62.46 -30.47 4.47
CA ALA A 470 62.58 -31.92 4.58
C ALA A 470 62.48 -32.42 6.03
N GLY A 471 61.64 -31.79 6.84
CA GLY A 471 61.43 -32.15 8.24
C GLY A 471 62.54 -31.73 9.20
N SER A 472 63.40 -30.78 8.80
CA SER A 472 64.40 -30.15 9.67
C SER A 472 64.20 -28.64 9.72
N CYS A 473 64.30 -28.08 10.92
CA CYS A 473 64.19 -26.63 11.15
C CYS A 473 65.47 -25.91 10.73
N ASN A 474 65.32 -24.85 9.94
CA ASN A 474 66.39 -23.93 9.60
C ASN A 474 66.24 -22.66 10.44
N TYR A 475 67.35 -22.22 11.03
CA TYR A 475 67.40 -21.08 11.93
C TYR A 475 68.28 -19.97 11.34
N VAL A 476 67.96 -18.73 11.70
CA VAL A 476 68.84 -17.58 11.53
C VAL A 476 68.94 -16.84 12.86
N CYS A 477 69.94 -15.98 13.01
CA CYS A 477 70.00 -15.14 14.19
C CYS A 477 68.81 -14.18 14.26
N ALA A 478 68.27 -14.03 15.47
CA ALA A 478 67.32 -12.98 15.76
C ALA A 478 67.97 -11.60 15.51
N PRO A 479 67.18 -10.54 15.23
CA PRO A 479 67.73 -9.22 14.96
C PRO A 479 68.70 -8.74 16.04
N SER A 480 69.86 -8.19 15.62
CA SER A 480 70.95 -7.74 16.49
C SER A 480 71.70 -8.83 17.27
N TYR A 481 71.47 -10.11 16.96
CA TYR A 481 72.30 -11.21 17.44
C TYR A 481 73.13 -11.81 16.31
N TYR A 482 74.34 -12.26 16.62
CA TYR A 482 75.29 -12.82 15.67
C TYR A 482 75.96 -14.06 16.26
N ASP A 483 76.15 -15.06 15.41
CA ASP A 483 76.90 -16.28 15.70
C ASP A 483 78.39 -16.01 15.43
N TYR A 484 79.14 -15.82 16.52
CA TYR A 484 80.60 -15.59 16.47
C TYR A 484 81.38 -16.89 16.70
N ASP A 485 80.74 -17.91 17.30
CA ASP A 485 81.35 -19.20 17.60
C ASP A 485 80.49 -20.34 17.04
N PRO A 486 80.84 -20.88 15.87
CA PRO A 486 80.06 -21.93 15.23
C PRO A 486 80.05 -23.27 15.99
N VAL A 487 80.78 -23.38 17.10
CA VAL A 487 80.79 -24.54 18.00
C VAL A 487 79.70 -24.46 19.06
N THR A 488 79.30 -23.25 19.47
CA THR A 488 78.22 -23.03 20.43
C THR A 488 76.91 -22.85 19.66
N PRO A 489 75.87 -23.68 19.89
CA PRO A 489 74.62 -23.52 19.13
C PRO A 489 73.83 -22.29 19.58
N GLY A 490 73.67 -21.31 18.69
CA GLY A 490 72.88 -20.11 18.94
C GLY A 490 73.47 -18.88 18.26
N CYS A 491 72.97 -17.71 18.65
CA CYS A 491 73.59 -16.43 18.30
C CYS A 491 73.91 -15.71 19.61
N GLU A 492 75.12 -15.92 20.11
CA GLU A 492 75.50 -15.60 21.48
C GLU A 492 75.83 -14.12 21.66
N THR A 493 76.15 -13.42 20.57
CA THR A 493 76.69 -12.06 20.62
C THR A 493 75.65 -11.06 20.19
N PHE A 494 75.37 -10.08 21.05
CA PHE A 494 74.54 -8.93 20.69
C PHE A 494 75.41 -7.82 20.08
N CYS A 495 75.06 -7.35 18.89
CA CYS A 495 75.69 -6.19 18.24
C CYS A 495 74.65 -5.42 17.42
N GLN A 496 74.76 -4.09 17.40
CA GLN A 496 73.89 -3.23 16.61
C GLN A 496 74.73 -2.51 15.57
N VAL A 497 74.46 -2.78 14.29
CA VAL A 497 75.12 -2.08 13.18
C VAL A 497 74.91 -0.58 13.33
N SER A 498 75.99 0.15 13.58
CA SER A 498 76.06 1.61 13.63
C SER A 498 76.81 2.15 12.42
N ASN A 499 76.69 3.45 12.16
CA ASN A 499 77.42 4.14 11.08
C ASN A 499 77.33 3.49 9.68
N GLY A 500 76.21 2.82 9.38
CA GLY A 500 75.98 2.16 8.09
C GLY A 500 76.81 0.90 7.84
N GLY A 501 77.38 0.29 8.89
CA GLY A 501 78.28 -0.86 8.77
C GLY A 501 79.69 -0.49 8.30
N ILE A 502 80.09 0.77 8.53
CA ILE A 502 81.45 1.25 8.27
C ILE A 502 82.03 1.69 9.60
N GLU A 503 83.20 1.18 9.95
CA GLU A 503 83.90 1.54 11.18
C GLU A 503 84.18 3.05 11.25
N ALA A 504 83.81 3.64 12.38
CA ALA A 504 84.22 4.99 12.78
C ALA A 504 85.12 4.82 14.00
N CYS A 505 86.05 5.76 14.23
CA CYS A 505 86.86 5.65 15.45
C CYS A 505 86.10 6.12 16.70
N ASP A 506 85.15 5.31 17.14
CA ASP A 506 84.26 5.53 18.27
C ASP A 506 84.29 4.39 19.30
N ALA A 507 85.18 3.41 19.13
CA ALA A 507 85.33 2.23 19.96
C ALA A 507 84.10 1.31 19.97
N LEU A 508 83.27 1.38 18.93
CA LEU A 508 82.17 0.46 18.66
C LEU A 508 82.55 -0.42 17.46
N ASP A 509 82.02 -1.64 17.44
CA ASP A 509 82.07 -2.55 16.29
C ASP A 509 80.86 -2.22 15.42
N ASN A 510 81.05 -1.36 14.43
CA ASN A 510 79.98 -0.74 13.66
C ASN A 510 79.43 -1.66 12.57
N ASP A 511 80.25 -2.61 12.09
CA ASP A 511 79.87 -3.63 11.11
C ASP A 511 79.57 -5.01 11.72
N CYS A 512 79.74 -5.15 13.04
CA CYS A 512 79.46 -6.34 13.83
C CYS A 512 80.29 -7.58 13.42
N ASN A 513 81.52 -7.38 12.92
CA ASN A 513 82.40 -8.48 12.52
C ASN A 513 83.28 -9.03 13.66
N GLY A 514 83.21 -8.42 14.85
CA GLY A 514 83.93 -8.83 16.06
C GLY A 514 85.31 -8.18 16.23
N VAL A 515 85.66 -7.21 15.39
CA VAL A 515 86.82 -6.33 15.55
C VAL A 515 86.29 -4.90 15.76
N ILE A 516 87.01 -4.09 16.52
CA ILE A 516 86.64 -2.70 16.78
C ILE A 516 87.63 -1.81 16.05
N ASP A 517 87.13 -0.76 15.41
CA ASP A 517 87.94 0.35 14.88
C ASP A 517 88.96 -0.10 13.79
N GLU A 518 88.60 -1.08 12.96
CA GLU A 518 89.34 -1.52 11.78
C GLU A 518 88.92 -0.77 10.49
N THR A 519 89.64 -0.97 9.39
CA THR A 519 89.27 -0.51 8.04
C THR A 519 89.07 1.00 7.76
N PHE A 520 89.15 1.90 8.74
CA PHE A 520 89.17 3.35 8.49
C PHE A 520 90.58 3.89 8.13
N ASP A 521 90.63 4.94 7.30
CA ASP A 521 91.84 5.39 6.61
C ASP A 521 92.81 6.17 7.51
N LYS A 522 93.80 5.45 8.07
CA LYS A 522 94.91 6.04 8.84
C LYS A 522 96.03 6.60 7.97
N ALA A 523 95.97 6.40 6.65
CA ALA A 523 97.07 6.70 5.74
C ALA A 523 96.93 8.06 5.06
N THR A 524 95.70 8.52 4.78
CA THR A 524 95.43 9.77 4.06
C THR A 524 94.47 10.73 4.77
N ASP A 525 93.74 10.29 5.79
CA ASP A 525 92.83 11.15 6.54
C ASP A 525 93.58 12.13 7.45
N LEU A 526 93.35 13.43 7.25
CA LEU A 526 93.91 14.52 8.05
C LEU A 526 93.43 14.52 9.51
N LEU A 527 92.31 13.87 9.82
CA LEU A 527 91.74 13.78 11.17
C LEU A 527 92.19 12.54 11.94
N ASN A 528 92.71 11.51 11.24
CA ASN A 528 93.12 10.22 11.79
C ASN A 528 94.51 9.79 11.29
N CYS A 529 95.41 10.76 11.06
CA CYS A 529 96.67 10.54 10.35
C CYS A 529 97.66 9.74 11.20
N GLY A 530 97.92 8.48 10.84
CA GLY A 530 98.85 7.59 11.55
C GLY A 530 98.26 6.91 12.80
N ALA A 531 97.25 7.51 13.43
CA ALA A 531 96.48 6.91 14.51
C ALA A 531 95.08 7.53 14.58
N CYS A 532 94.15 6.81 15.20
CA CYS A 532 92.81 7.33 15.48
C CYS A 532 92.88 8.67 16.23
N ASN A 533 92.10 9.65 15.78
CA ASN A 533 92.02 11.02 16.30
C ASN A 533 93.35 11.80 16.30
N TYR A 534 94.36 11.35 15.55
CA TYR A 534 95.59 12.11 15.36
C TYR A 534 95.38 13.15 14.25
N ARG A 535 94.93 14.34 14.67
CA ARG A 535 94.58 15.45 13.78
C ARG A 535 95.84 16.24 13.44
N CYS A 536 96.15 16.35 12.15
CA CYS A 536 97.36 17.06 11.70
C CYS A 536 97.36 18.54 12.07
N ALA A 537 96.18 19.18 12.11
CA ALA A 537 96.05 20.59 12.46
C ALA A 537 96.47 20.90 13.91
N ASP A 538 96.23 19.97 14.84
CA ASP A 538 96.52 20.17 16.26
C ASP A 538 98.02 20.04 16.56
N ASN A 539 98.82 19.57 15.60
CA ASN A 539 100.26 19.31 15.72
C ASN A 539 101.12 20.15 14.73
N GLN A 540 100.62 21.30 14.27
CA GLN A 540 101.31 22.18 13.32
C GLN A 540 102.47 22.98 13.97
N PRO A 541 103.67 23.03 13.36
CA PRO A 541 104.75 23.96 13.77
C PRO A 541 104.39 25.43 13.54
N GLN A 542 105.13 26.37 14.15
CA GLN A 542 104.81 27.79 14.09
C GLN A 542 104.88 28.34 12.66
N PHE A 543 103.88 29.15 12.29
CA PHE A 543 103.72 29.79 10.97
C PHE A 543 103.67 28.80 9.78
N MET A 544 103.17 27.60 10.03
CA MET A 544 102.90 26.57 9.02
C MET A 544 101.44 26.13 9.01
N GLU A 545 101.00 25.53 7.91
CA GLU A 545 99.70 24.85 7.80
C GLU A 545 99.87 23.39 7.36
N ALA A 546 98.99 22.52 7.86
CA ALA A 546 98.96 21.10 7.50
C ALA A 546 98.22 20.94 6.17
N VAL A 547 98.89 20.37 5.18
CA VAL A 547 98.40 20.30 3.80
C VAL A 547 97.91 18.91 3.40
N SER A 548 98.44 17.85 4.01
CA SER A 548 98.01 16.47 3.73
C SER A 548 98.49 15.48 4.80
N CYS A 549 97.89 14.29 4.83
CA CYS A 549 98.44 13.11 5.49
C CYS A 549 98.95 12.15 4.41
N VAL A 550 100.20 11.71 4.50
CA VAL A 550 100.78 10.76 3.55
C VAL A 550 101.44 9.63 4.32
N ALA A 551 100.97 8.41 4.09
CA ALA A 551 101.43 7.20 4.78
C ALA A 551 101.40 7.34 6.32
N GLY A 552 100.36 8.00 6.84
CA GLY A 552 100.19 8.22 8.28
C GLY A 552 101.08 9.30 8.88
N ASN A 553 101.72 10.14 8.06
CA ASN A 553 102.52 11.27 8.52
C ASN A 553 101.97 12.61 7.98
N CYS A 554 101.73 13.55 8.88
CA CYS A 554 101.27 14.90 8.55
C CYS A 554 102.34 15.66 7.76
N GLN A 555 101.94 16.30 6.67
CA GLN A 555 102.77 17.17 5.85
C GLN A 555 102.43 18.63 6.12
N PHE A 556 103.44 19.50 6.18
CA PHE A 556 103.29 20.91 6.53
C PHE A 556 103.93 21.82 5.47
N GLN A 557 103.38 23.02 5.29
CA GLN A 557 103.92 24.06 4.41
C GLN A 557 103.92 25.43 5.11
N CYS A 558 104.86 26.32 4.77
CA CYS A 558 104.91 27.68 5.31
C CYS A 558 103.67 28.50 4.93
N LEU A 559 103.19 29.30 5.88
CA LEU A 559 102.18 30.32 5.60
C LEU A 559 102.75 31.42 4.69
N PRO A 560 101.91 32.08 3.87
CA PRO A 560 102.36 33.19 3.02
C PRO A 560 103.10 34.29 3.80
N GLY A 561 104.21 34.79 3.23
CA GLY A 561 105.05 35.84 3.84
C GLY A 561 106.02 35.36 4.93
N HIS A 562 106.05 34.06 5.21
CA HIS A 562 107.01 33.42 6.10
C HIS A 562 107.87 32.42 5.32
N TYR A 563 109.17 32.48 5.54
CA TYR A 563 110.16 31.67 4.83
C TYR A 563 110.98 30.86 5.82
N ASN A 564 111.32 29.64 5.42
CA ASN A 564 112.20 28.78 6.17
C ASN A 564 113.65 29.19 5.88
N TYR A 565 114.27 29.87 6.83
CA TYR A 565 115.61 30.44 6.67
C TYR A 565 116.73 29.42 6.87
N ASP A 566 116.56 28.46 7.78
CA ASP A 566 117.58 27.46 8.11
C ASP A 566 117.40 26.12 7.38
N GLY A 567 116.30 25.97 6.63
CA GLY A 567 115.94 24.76 5.90
C GLY A 567 115.27 23.67 6.74
N LEU A 568 114.95 23.92 8.02
CA LEU A 568 114.38 22.94 8.95
C LEU A 568 112.89 23.22 9.23
N LEU A 569 112.01 22.49 8.53
CA LEU A 569 110.56 22.63 8.70
C LEU A 569 110.04 22.21 10.10
N SER A 570 110.88 21.57 10.92
CA SER A 570 110.52 21.09 12.26
C SER A 570 110.30 22.21 13.28
N ASN A 571 110.93 23.38 13.08
CA ASN A 571 110.83 24.53 13.98
C ASN A 571 109.89 25.63 13.45
N GLY A 572 109.40 25.50 12.22
CA GLY A 572 108.46 26.42 11.61
C GLY A 572 109.05 27.13 10.39
N CYS A 573 108.46 28.28 10.05
CA CYS A 573 108.99 29.18 9.04
C CYS A 573 109.25 30.53 9.72
N GLU A 574 110.52 30.76 10.08
CA GLU A 574 110.91 31.75 11.09
C GLU A 574 111.20 33.13 10.52
N TYR A 575 111.40 33.23 9.21
CA TYR A 575 111.77 34.49 8.58
C TYR A 575 110.57 35.15 7.92
N ALA A 576 110.02 36.16 8.61
CA ALA A 576 108.97 37.01 8.06
C ALA A 576 109.61 38.11 7.20
N CYS A 577 109.38 38.06 5.89
CA CYS A 577 109.89 39.03 4.93
C CYS A 577 108.88 39.26 3.80
N THR A 578 108.90 40.46 3.22
CA THR A 578 108.06 40.83 2.09
C THR A 578 108.95 41.17 0.91
N VAL A 579 108.84 40.40 -0.17
CA VAL A 579 109.59 40.66 -1.41
C VAL A 579 109.22 42.05 -1.93
N THR A 580 110.20 42.94 -2.00
CA THR A 580 110.08 44.31 -2.49
C THR A 580 111.00 44.51 -3.69
N ASN A 581 110.79 45.57 -4.49
CA ASN A 581 111.58 45.85 -5.69
C ASN A 581 111.75 44.67 -6.69
N GLY A 582 110.77 43.74 -6.74
CA GLY A 582 110.83 42.57 -7.61
C GLY A 582 111.88 41.53 -7.22
N GLY A 583 112.40 41.56 -5.98
CA GLY A 583 113.44 40.65 -5.51
C GLY A 583 114.85 41.04 -5.95
N VAL A 584 115.09 42.33 -6.20
CA VAL A 584 116.42 42.88 -6.53
C VAL A 584 116.82 43.86 -5.45
N GLU A 585 117.96 43.60 -4.81
CA GLU A 585 118.51 44.44 -3.75
C GLU A 585 118.89 45.84 -4.29
N ILE A 586 118.47 46.86 -3.55
CA ILE A 586 118.88 48.26 -3.70
C ILE A 586 119.36 48.78 -2.36
N CYS A 587 120.09 49.89 -2.33
CA CYS A 587 120.59 50.43 -1.07
C CYS A 587 119.50 51.17 -0.27
N ASP A 588 118.55 50.42 0.28
CA ASP A 588 117.44 50.92 1.10
C ASP A 588 117.35 50.27 2.49
N ASN A 589 118.32 49.42 2.85
CA ASN A 589 118.37 48.59 4.06
C ASN A 589 117.20 47.61 4.22
N ILE A 590 116.59 47.18 3.12
CA ILE A 590 115.51 46.18 3.10
C ILE A 590 116.02 44.96 2.32
N ASP A 591 115.87 43.78 2.90
CA ASP A 591 116.04 42.51 2.18
C ASP A 591 114.88 42.39 1.16
N ASN A 592 115.15 42.83 -0.06
CA ASN A 592 114.17 42.93 -1.13
C ASN A 592 113.83 41.53 -1.69
N ASP A 593 114.73 40.55 -1.60
CA ASP A 593 114.56 39.19 -2.14
C ASP A 593 114.28 38.11 -1.08
N CYS A 594 114.27 38.49 0.19
CA CYS A 594 113.98 37.65 1.35
C CYS A 594 114.93 36.46 1.55
N ASN A 595 116.17 36.57 1.08
CA ASN A 595 117.20 35.54 1.25
C ASN A 595 117.93 35.63 2.61
N GLY A 596 117.64 36.67 3.41
CA GLY A 596 118.21 36.95 4.72
C GLY A 596 119.53 37.73 4.70
N THR A 597 119.88 38.35 3.58
CA THR A 597 120.97 39.33 3.46
C THR A 597 120.43 40.64 2.89
N ILE A 598 120.91 41.77 3.40
CA ILE A 598 120.38 43.11 3.07
C ILE A 598 121.40 43.85 2.19
N ASP A 599 120.93 44.54 1.14
CA ASP A 599 121.68 45.48 0.30
C ASP A 599 122.93 44.87 -0.39
N VAL A 600 122.83 43.61 -0.81
CA VAL A 600 123.89 42.89 -1.56
C VAL A 600 123.38 42.41 -2.91
N ASN A 601 124.22 42.40 -3.94
CA ASN A 601 123.82 41.79 -5.20
C ASN A 601 123.50 40.29 -5.01
N THR A 602 122.75 39.70 -5.95
CA THR A 602 122.38 38.28 -5.95
C THR A 602 123.58 37.31 -5.96
N ASP A 603 124.78 37.80 -6.29
CA ASP A 603 126.04 37.06 -6.21
C ASP A 603 126.80 37.26 -4.87
N GLY A 604 126.18 37.97 -3.92
CA GLY A 604 126.71 38.29 -2.60
C GLY A 604 127.70 39.45 -2.57
N THR A 605 127.90 40.17 -3.68
CA THR A 605 128.82 41.32 -3.72
C THR A 605 128.13 42.62 -3.25
N SER A 606 128.89 43.52 -2.63
CA SER A 606 128.35 44.79 -2.10
C SER A 606 127.91 45.75 -3.20
N ILE A 607 126.83 46.50 -2.95
CA ILE A 607 126.30 47.52 -3.85
C ILE A 607 127.05 48.86 -3.61
N PHE A 608 127.42 49.57 -4.68
CA PHE A 608 128.10 50.88 -4.61
C PHE A 608 127.30 51.98 -5.32
N GLN A 609 127.30 53.20 -4.77
CA GLN A 609 126.66 54.39 -5.36
C GLN A 609 127.61 55.59 -5.38
N GLY A 610 127.34 56.59 -6.22
CA GLY A 610 128.16 57.82 -6.28
C GLY A 610 128.00 58.71 -5.03
N CYS A 611 129.07 59.38 -4.60
CA CYS A 611 129.04 60.31 -3.47
C CYS A 611 129.90 61.57 -3.71
N TYR A 612 129.37 62.74 -3.36
CA TYR A 612 130.13 63.99 -3.30
C TYR A 612 129.61 64.85 -2.15
N THR A 613 130.51 65.22 -1.22
CA THR A 613 130.16 65.96 0.02
C THR A 613 130.55 67.43 -0.03
N GLY A 614 131.04 67.92 -1.17
CA GLY A 614 131.33 69.34 -1.37
C GLY A 614 130.05 70.18 -1.54
N PRO A 615 130.17 71.51 -1.46
CA PRO A 615 129.03 72.41 -1.70
C PRO A 615 128.39 72.19 -3.08
N VAL A 616 127.07 72.37 -3.17
CA VAL A 616 126.30 72.13 -4.40
C VAL A 616 126.85 72.96 -5.57
N GLY A 617 127.04 72.32 -6.72
CA GLY A 617 127.55 72.93 -7.95
C GLY A 617 129.08 73.00 -8.06
N THR A 618 129.81 72.39 -7.10
CA THR A 618 131.28 72.32 -7.13
C THR A 618 131.84 70.96 -7.56
N GLU A 619 130.98 69.96 -7.73
CA GLU A 619 131.36 68.65 -8.26
C GLU A 619 131.91 68.79 -9.69
N ASP A 620 133.09 68.22 -9.92
CA ASP A 620 133.86 68.30 -11.17
C ASP A 620 134.22 69.73 -11.65
N VAL A 621 134.16 70.71 -10.74
CA VAL A 621 134.64 72.07 -11.01
C VAL A 621 136.00 72.28 -10.35
N GLY A 622 137.03 72.47 -11.18
CA GLY A 622 138.41 72.67 -10.71
C GLY A 622 139.06 71.36 -10.28
N LEU A 623 139.56 71.30 -9.03
CA LEU A 623 140.22 70.10 -8.48
C LEU A 623 139.26 69.14 -7.78
N CYS A 624 138.01 69.54 -7.56
CA CYS A 624 137.00 68.70 -6.92
C CYS A 624 136.49 67.65 -7.90
N HIS A 625 136.30 66.41 -7.42
CA HIS A 625 135.73 65.30 -8.18
C HIS A 625 134.88 64.41 -7.28
N GLY A 626 133.82 63.81 -7.84
CA GLY A 626 132.96 62.84 -7.15
C GLY A 626 133.68 61.52 -6.86
N GLY A 627 133.29 60.85 -5.77
CA GLY A 627 133.74 59.51 -5.39
C GLY A 627 132.62 58.48 -5.45
N THR A 628 132.90 57.26 -4.99
CA THR A 628 131.87 56.21 -4.77
C THR A 628 131.87 55.79 -3.31
N GLN A 629 130.68 55.52 -2.78
CA GLN A 629 130.47 54.94 -1.45
C GLN A 629 129.84 53.56 -1.59
N GLN A 630 130.25 52.64 -0.71
CA GLN A 630 129.61 51.35 -0.56
C GLN A 630 128.36 51.51 0.32
N CYS A 631 127.32 50.78 -0.03
CA CYS A 631 126.26 50.42 0.90
C CYS A 631 126.83 49.34 1.86
#